data_AF-A0AAP8YXL5-F1
#
_entry.id   AF-A0AAP8YXL5-F1
#
_cell.length_a   1.000
_cell.length_b   1.000
_cell.length_c   1.000
_cell.angle_alpha   90.00
_cell.angle_beta   90.00
_cell.angle_gamma   90.00
#
_symmetry.space_group_name_H-M   'P 1'
#
loop_
_entity.id
_entity.type
_entity.pdbx_description
1 polymer ?
#
loop_
_entity_poly.entity_id
_entity_poly.type
_entity_poly.pdbx_seq_one_letter_code
_entity_poly.pdbx_strand_id
1 'polypeptide(L)' 'MSTAPVKSLIDEQLEDIEHKIALLGFGLPFNEVIGRKREDLVASLPHRLAPSMKGKRIAVRVRP' A
#
# COMPACT_ATOMS: atom_id res chain seq x y z
N MET A 1 3.31 -34.74 23.61
CA MET A 1 3.79 -33.36 23.47
C MET A 1 4.16 -33.16 22.01
N SER A 2 3.27 -32.58 21.20
CA SER A 2 3.58 -32.27 19.80
C SER A 2 4.10 -30.84 19.76
N THR A 3 5.36 -30.65 19.39
CA THR A 3 5.93 -29.33 19.13
C THR A 3 5.37 -28.82 17.81
N ALA A 4 4.86 -27.59 17.80
CA ALA A 4 4.44 -26.94 16.56
C ALA A 4 5.63 -26.92 15.57
N PRO A 5 5.40 -27.12 14.26
CA PRO A 5 6.47 -27.07 13.28
C PRO A 5 7.15 -25.70 13.35
N VAL A 6 8.47 -25.71 13.56
CA VAL A 6 9.29 -24.49 13.51
C VAL A 6 9.23 -24.00 12.06
N LYS A 7 8.76 -22.76 11.88
CA LYS A 7 8.74 -22.14 10.55
C LYS A 7 10.15 -22.18 9.96
N SER A 8 10.26 -22.53 8.69
CA SER A 8 11.55 -22.47 8.03
C SER A 8 11.96 -20.99 7.87
N LEU A 9 13.27 -20.75 7.78
CA LEU A 9 13.79 -19.41 7.47
C LEU A 9 13.16 -18.84 6.19
N ILE A 10 12.82 -19.71 5.23
CA ILE A 10 12.18 -19.34 3.97
C ILE A 10 10.74 -18.85 4.21
N ASP A 11 9.98 -19.50 5.09
CA ASP A 11 8.60 -19.10 5.41
C ASP A 11 8.55 -17.73 6.10
N GLU A 12 9.49 -17.47 7.02
CA GLU A 12 9.61 -16.17 7.69
C GLU A 12 10.00 -15.06 6.71
N GLN A 13 10.92 -15.36 5.78
CA GLN A 13 11.32 -14.42 4.74
C GLN A 13 10.19 -14.13 3.75
N LEU A 14 9.39 -15.15 3.38
CA LEU A 14 8.22 -14.98 2.53
C LEU A 14 7.15 -14.10 3.21
N GLU A 15 6.84 -14.34 4.48
CA GLU A 15 5.91 -13.48 5.24
C GLU A 15 6.40 -12.03 5.34
N ASP A 16 7.70 -11.81 5.55
CA ASP A 16 8.26 -10.45 5.61
C ASP A 16 8.19 -9.76 4.24
N ILE A 17 8.46 -10.49 3.15
CA ILE A 17 8.29 -9.98 1.78
C ILE A 17 6.82 -9.66 1.50
N GLU A 18 5.89 -10.55 1.84
CA GLU A 18 4.46 -10.33 1.65
C GLU A 18 3.94 -9.16 2.49
N HIS A 19 4.40 -9.01 3.73
CA HIS A 19 4.07 -7.89 4.60
C HIS A 19 4.59 -6.56 4.04
N LYS A 20 5.84 -6.55 3.53
CA LYS A 20 6.42 -5.40 2.83
C LYS A 20 5.66 -5.09 1.53
N ILE A 21 5.27 -6.10 0.77
CA ILE A 21 4.46 -5.96 -0.43
C ILE A 21 3.05 -5.47 -0.10
N ALA A 22 2.47 -5.84 1.04
CA ALA A 22 1.15 -5.36 1.49
C ALA A 22 1.21 -3.90 1.94
N LEU A 23 2.29 -3.48 2.61
CA LEU A 23 2.63 -2.06 2.81
C LEU A 23 2.79 -1.33 1.48
N LEU A 24 3.37 -2.00 0.48
CA LEU A 24 3.41 -1.58 -0.93
C LEU A 24 2.11 -1.92 -1.72
N GLY A 25 1.04 -2.40 -1.08
CA GLY A 25 -0.28 -2.55 -1.73
C GLY A 25 -0.90 -1.17 -2.00
N PHE A 26 -0.37 -0.16 -1.32
CA PHE A 26 -0.41 1.26 -1.63
C PHE A 26 0.72 1.71 -2.58
N GLY A 27 1.34 0.81 -3.37
CA GLY A 27 2.74 0.84 -3.84
C GLY A 27 3.25 2.07 -4.57
N LEU A 28 2.39 3.04 -4.82
CA LEU A 28 2.72 4.40 -5.19
C LEU A 28 2.21 5.35 -4.10
N PRO A 29 3.07 6.20 -3.52
CA PRO A 29 2.64 7.35 -2.73
C PRO A 29 1.44 8.05 -3.37
N PHE A 30 0.53 8.55 -2.55
CA PHE A 30 -0.74 9.12 -3.03
C PHE A 30 -0.59 10.11 -4.20
N ASN A 31 0.41 10.99 -4.14
CA ASN A 31 0.69 11.93 -5.22
C ASN A 31 1.11 11.24 -6.52
N GLU A 32 1.92 10.18 -6.44
CA GLU A 32 2.34 9.39 -7.61
C GLU A 32 1.13 8.68 -8.25
N VAL A 33 0.12 8.28 -7.45
CA VAL A 33 -1.15 7.72 -7.95
C VAL A 33 -1.93 8.73 -8.81
N ILE A 34 -1.82 10.03 -8.53
CA ILE A 34 -2.49 11.11 -9.27
C ILE A 34 -1.56 11.83 -10.26
N GLY A 35 -0.41 11.22 -10.60
CA GLY A 35 0.55 11.77 -11.57
C GLY A 35 1.32 12.99 -11.08
N ARG A 36 1.40 13.20 -9.76
CA ARG A 36 2.12 14.29 -9.11
C ARG A 36 3.41 13.79 -8.46
N LYS A 37 4.27 14.75 -8.16
CA LYS A 37 5.52 14.55 -7.45
C LYS A 37 5.29 14.14 -5.99
N ARG A 38 6.15 13.27 -5.46
CA ARG A 38 6.04 12.78 -4.07
C ARG A 38 6.14 13.91 -3.05
N GLU A 39 6.94 14.93 -3.34
CA GLU A 39 7.18 16.07 -2.44
C GLU A 39 6.04 17.10 -2.43
N ASP A 40 5.12 17.04 -3.38
CA ASP A 40 4.00 17.98 -3.45
C ASP A 40 3.16 17.91 -2.17
N LEU A 41 2.90 19.06 -1.55
CA LEU A 41 2.07 19.10 -0.35
C LEU A 41 0.64 18.67 -0.71
N VAL A 42 0.12 17.65 -0.03
CA VAL A 42 -1.28 17.20 -0.20
C VAL A 42 -2.27 18.33 0.10
N ALA A 43 -1.92 19.24 1.00
CA ALA A 43 -2.71 20.43 1.32
C ALA A 43 -2.86 21.42 0.14
N SER A 44 -1.95 21.36 -0.84
CA SER A 44 -1.98 22.22 -2.04
C SER A 44 -2.87 21.68 -3.16
N LEU A 45 -3.50 20.51 -2.97
CA LEU A 45 -4.36 19.92 -3.99
C LEU A 45 -5.59 20.81 -4.23
N PRO A 46 -5.97 21.07 -5.50
CA PRO A 46 -7.12 21.91 -5.82
C PRO A 46 -8.45 21.40 -5.25
N HIS A 47 -8.54 20.08 -5.03
CA HIS A 47 -9.71 19.40 -4.50
C HIS A 47 -9.28 18.40 -3.44
N ARG A 48 -10.15 18.18 -2.44
CA ARG A 48 -9.98 17.06 -1.51
C ARG A 48 -10.28 15.77 -2.25
N LEU A 49 -9.37 14.82 -2.17
CA LEU A 49 -9.48 13.54 -2.87
C LEU A 49 -9.71 12.40 -1.86
N ALA A 50 -10.36 11.35 -2.32
CA ALA A 50 -10.57 10.11 -1.58
C ALA A 50 -10.11 8.93 -2.43
N PRO A 51 -9.10 8.16 -1.99
CA PRO A 51 -8.75 6.91 -2.64
C PRO A 51 -9.73 5.80 -2.24
N SER A 52 -9.97 4.89 -3.17
CA SER A 52 -10.72 3.66 -2.97
C SER A 52 -9.95 2.48 -3.58
N MET A 53 -10.01 1.33 -2.94
CA MET A 53 -9.34 0.11 -3.38
C MET A 53 -10.37 -0.91 -3.84
N LYS A 54 -10.17 -1.50 -5.02
CA LYS A 54 -10.93 -2.67 -5.50
C LYS A 54 -9.97 -3.72 -6.04
N GLY A 55 -9.74 -4.77 -5.25
CA GLY A 55 -8.70 -5.76 -5.55
C GLY A 55 -7.33 -5.08 -5.61
N LYS A 56 -6.59 -5.26 -6.72
CA LYS A 56 -5.27 -4.65 -6.96
C LYS A 56 -5.32 -3.29 -7.66
N ARG A 57 -6.49 -2.62 -7.71
CA ARG A 57 -6.67 -1.34 -8.41
C ARG A 57 -7.01 -0.23 -7.43
N ILE A 58 -6.35 0.91 -7.60
CA ILE A 58 -6.62 2.14 -6.86
C ILE A 58 -7.43 3.07 -7.76
N ALA A 59 -8.54 3.61 -7.25
CA ALA A 59 -9.26 4.69 -7.90
C ALA A 59 -9.30 5.90 -6.96
N VAL A 60 -8.96 7.08 -7.48
CA VAL A 60 -8.98 8.34 -6.73
C VAL A 60 -10.11 9.21 -7.27
N ARG A 61 -10.94 9.74 -6.37
CA ARG A 61 -12.10 10.58 -6.73
C ARG A 61 -12.12 11.85 -5.90
N VAL A 62 -12.80 12.89 -6.39
CA VAL A 62 -13.10 14.08 -5.59
C VAL A 62 -14.01 13.67 -4.43
N ARG A 63 -13.63 14.08 -3.22
CA ARG A 63 -14.42 13.86 -2.01
C ARG A 63 -15.63 14.81 -2.04
N PRO A 64 -16.87 14.29 -1.90
CA PRO A 64 -18.06 15.12 -1.73
C PRO A 64 -17.97 16.05 -0.52
#